data_AF-A0A4W3GPL1-F1
#
_entry.id   AF-A0A4W3GPL1-F1
#
_cell.length_a   1.000
_cell.length_b   1.000
_cell.length_c   1.000
_cell.angle_alpha   90.00
_cell.angle_beta   90.00
_cell.angle_gamma   90.00
#
_symmetry.space_group_name_H-M   'P 1'
#
loop_
_entity.id
_entity.type
_entity.pdbx_description
1 polymer ?
#
loop_
_entity_poly.entity_id
_entity_poly.type
_entity_poly.pdbx_seq_one_letter_code
_entity_poly.pdbx_strand_id
1 'polypeptide(L)'
;TIVFVMSYVHADLWKGLILFLIVIVGFILYRDHQQFSGFFILLLILALWMIFSSIGKRYLVLDMNMGMYKFYISGHLHFQGPLYNIYIRLKAQKNGYGELLYKLILNGENIEHQDLTGIRFSEAPEVLTRLGKRMASKLNLNYFDHLDKSDKHIIRHKPPIWLQDDTAISQCEFRSMCN
;
A
#
# COMPACT_ATOMS: atom_id res chain seq x y z
N THR A 1 -26.49 -2.06 -2.66
CA THR A 1 -25.23 -1.47 -3.17
C THR A 1 -24.16 -1.72 -2.12
N ILE A 2 -23.30 -2.73 -2.32
CA ILE A 2 -22.19 -2.98 -1.39
C ILE A 2 -21.00 -2.19 -1.91
N VAL A 3 -20.79 -1.01 -1.32
CA VAL A 3 -19.65 -0.15 -1.61
C VAL A 3 -18.70 -0.25 -0.43
N PHE A 4 -17.50 -0.77 -0.67
CA PHE A 4 -16.48 -0.85 0.37
C PHE A 4 -15.55 0.35 0.24
N VAL A 5 -15.36 1.08 1.35
CA VAL A 5 -14.47 2.24 1.41
C VAL A 5 -13.35 1.94 2.38
N MET A 6 -12.12 1.86 1.89
CA MET A 6 -10.94 1.80 2.73
C MET A 6 -10.31 3.19 2.80
N SER A 7 -10.38 3.82 3.96
CA SER A 7 -9.65 5.07 4.24
C SER A 7 -8.29 4.73 4.86
N TYR A 8 -7.22 5.25 4.28
CA TYR A 8 -5.88 5.11 4.84
C TYR A 8 -5.17 6.47 4.89
N VAL A 9 -4.39 6.66 5.96
CA VAL A 9 -3.55 7.83 6.19
C VAL A 9 -2.10 7.40 6.02
N HIS A 10 -1.31 8.21 5.33
CA HIS A 10 0.09 7.89 5.06
C HIS A 10 0.86 7.65 6.37
N ALA A 11 1.58 6.53 6.47
CA ALA A 11 2.35 6.16 7.66
C ALA A 11 3.41 7.19 8.07
N ASP A 12 3.81 8.08 7.17
CA ASP A 12 4.84 9.09 7.41
C ASP A 12 4.37 10.28 8.24
N LEU A 13 3.06 10.42 8.51
CA LEU A 13 2.52 11.51 9.34
C LEU A 13 3.14 11.54 10.75
N TRP A 14 3.43 10.37 11.31
CA TRP A 14 4.09 10.24 12.61
C TRP A 14 5.51 10.84 12.61
N LYS A 15 6.25 10.75 11.50
CA LYS A 15 7.60 11.33 11.38
C LYS A 15 7.55 12.86 11.47
N GLY A 16 6.56 13.47 10.81
CA GLY A 16 6.29 14.91 10.91
C GLY A 16 5.92 15.34 12.33
N LEU A 17 5.09 14.57 13.03
CA LEU A 17 4.72 14.84 14.43
C LEU A 17 5.90 14.75 15.39
N ILE A 18 6.77 13.73 15.26
CA ILE A 18 8.00 13.64 16.07
C ILE A 18 8.85 14.89 15.86
N LEU A 19 9.10 15.27 14.59
CA LEU A 19 9.95 16.42 14.31
C LEU A 19 9.35 17.70 14.91
N PHE A 20 8.04 17.89 14.78
CA PHE A 20 7.33 19.03 15.36
C PHE A 20 7.49 19.10 16.90
N LEU A 21 7.37 17.96 17.59
CA LEU A 21 7.59 17.89 19.04
C LEU A 21 9.02 18.24 19.44
N ILE A 22 10.02 17.72 18.72
CA ILE A 22 11.44 18.01 18.97
C ILE A 22 11.71 19.51 18.83
N VAL A 23 11.14 20.15 17.80
CA VAL A 23 11.28 21.59 17.55
C VAL A 23 10.67 22.42 18.67
N ILE A 24 9.46 22.06 19.15
CA ILE A 24 8.81 22.76 20.26
C ILE A 24 9.63 22.65 21.55
N VAL A 25 10.06 21.44 21.90
CA VAL A 25 10.86 21.20 23.11
C VAL A 25 12.20 21.94 23.01
N GLY A 26 12.86 21.89 21.85
CA GLY A 26 14.10 22.63 21.61
C GLY A 26 13.91 24.14 21.72
N PHE A 27 12.84 24.69 21.15
CA PHE A 27 12.55 26.12 21.23
C PHE A 27 12.30 26.59 22.68
N ILE A 28 11.63 25.78 23.50
CA ILE A 28 11.39 26.09 24.92
C ILE A 28 12.70 26.08 25.71
N LEU A 29 13.55 25.07 25.51
CA LEU A 29 14.81 24.91 26.24
C LEU A 29 15.87 25.96 25.86
N TYR A 30 15.92 26.35 24.58
CA TYR A 30 16.93 27.28 24.05
C TYR A 30 16.38 28.69 23.84
N ARG A 31 15.28 29.05 24.52
CA ARG A 31 14.59 30.34 24.40
C ARG A 31 15.51 31.54 24.64
N ASP A 32 16.46 31.39 25.56
CA ASP A 32 17.39 32.46 25.96
C ASP A 32 18.51 32.68 24.92
N HIS A 33 18.72 31.73 24.01
CA HIS A 33 19.75 31.80 22.97
C HIS A 33 19.16 32.25 21.63
N GLN A 34 18.94 33.56 21.49
CA GLN A 34 18.32 34.15 20.29
C GLN A 34 19.05 33.88 18.97
N GLN A 35 20.34 33.56 19.01
CA GLN A 35 21.14 33.25 17.81
C GLN A 35 20.62 32.03 17.03
N PHE A 36 19.89 31.11 17.69
CA PHE A 36 19.35 29.91 17.06
C PHE A 36 17.87 30.02 16.66
N SER A 37 17.23 31.17 16.89
CA SER A 37 15.80 31.37 16.61
C SER A 37 15.43 31.06 15.15
N GLY A 38 16.26 31.51 14.19
CA GLY A 38 16.04 31.25 12.76
C GLY A 38 16.06 29.76 12.40
N PHE A 39 16.92 28.97 13.04
CA PHE A 39 17.00 27.52 12.81
C PHE A 39 15.72 26.81 13.26
N PHE A 40 15.19 27.16 14.44
CA PHE A 40 13.93 26.58 14.92
C PHE A 40 12.73 26.94 14.04
N ILE A 41 12.68 28.18 13.51
CA ILE A 41 11.63 28.61 12.58
C ILE A 41 11.67 27.79 11.29
N LEU A 42 12.86 27.57 10.72
CA LEU A 42 13.02 26.73 9.52
C LEU A 42 12.60 25.29 9.78
N LEU A 43 13.02 24.71 10.91
CA LEU A 43 12.61 23.35 11.28
C LEU A 43 11.10 23.23 11.51
N LEU A 44 10.47 24.27 12.08
CA LEU A 44 9.01 24.32 12.26
C LEU A 44 8.28 24.33 10.91
N ILE A 45 8.75 25.15 9.96
CA ILE A 45 8.20 25.19 8.60
C ILE A 45 8.34 23.84 7.91
N LEU A 46 9.50 23.18 8.01
CA LEU A 46 9.73 21.85 7.46
C LEU A 46 8.83 20.79 8.09
N ALA A 47 8.65 20.83 9.42
CA ALA A 47 7.76 19.92 10.13
C ALA A 47 6.30 20.10 9.69
N LEU A 48 5.83 21.35 9.60
CA LEU A 48 4.49 21.68 9.12
C LEU A 48 4.30 21.23 7.67
N TRP A 49 5.27 21.49 6.79
CA TRP A 49 5.23 21.05 5.40
C TRP A 49 5.06 19.53 5.28
N MET A 50 5.80 18.75 6.07
CA MET A 50 5.65 17.29 6.11
C MET A 50 4.30 16.83 6.65
N ILE A 51 3.74 17.52 7.65
CA ILE A 51 2.41 17.19 8.18
C ILE A 51 1.34 17.47 7.12
N PHE A 52 1.38 18.63 6.47
CA PHE A 52 0.40 18.98 5.43
C PHE A 52 0.50 18.09 4.20
N SER A 53 1.70 17.70 3.78
CA SER A 53 1.84 16.77 2.64
C SER A 53 1.35 15.36 2.97
N SER A 54 1.48 14.93 4.22
CA SER A 54 1.07 13.58 4.67
C SER A 54 -0.39 13.47 5.09
N ILE A 55 -1.11 14.58 5.30
CA ILE A 55 -2.51 14.59 5.75
C ILE A 55 -3.52 14.20 4.64
N GLY A 56 -3.06 14.09 3.39
CA GLY A 56 -3.89 13.69 2.26
C GLY A 56 -4.55 12.34 2.50
N LYS A 57 -5.85 12.36 2.85
CA LYS A 57 -6.64 11.14 3.02
C LYS A 57 -6.82 10.47 1.66
N ARG A 58 -6.44 9.21 1.57
CA ARG A 58 -6.64 8.38 0.37
C ARG A 58 -7.79 7.42 0.64
N TYR A 59 -8.68 7.31 -0.33
CA TYR A 59 -9.84 6.42 -0.27
C TYR A 59 -9.80 5.46 -1.45
N LEU A 60 -9.79 4.18 -1.15
CA LEU A 60 -10.06 3.14 -2.13
C LEU A 60 -11.53 2.76 -2.01
N VAL A 61 -12.29 3.00 -3.06
CA VAL A 61 -13.72 2.66 -3.16
C VAL A 61 -13.87 1.49 -4.12
N LEU A 62 -14.38 0.37 -3.62
CA LEU A 62 -14.66 -0.82 -4.41
C LEU A 62 -16.16 -0.87 -4.70
N ASP A 63 -16.53 -0.78 -5.98
CA ASP A 63 -17.91 -0.97 -6.44
C ASP A 63 -18.08 -2.39 -6.96
N MET A 64 -18.69 -3.23 -6.12
CA MET A 64 -18.93 -4.64 -6.44
C MET A 64 -20.00 -4.84 -7.50
N ASN A 65 -20.91 -3.87 -7.69
CA ASN A 65 -22.00 -3.99 -8.65
C ASN A 65 -21.52 -3.73 -10.08
N MET A 66 -20.65 -2.74 -10.26
CA MET A 66 -20.08 -2.41 -11.57
C MET A 66 -18.83 -3.23 -11.91
N GLY A 67 -18.25 -3.93 -10.93
CA GLY A 67 -16.98 -4.64 -11.12
C GLY A 67 -15.81 -3.67 -11.36
N MET A 68 -15.87 -2.47 -10.77
CA MET A 68 -14.90 -1.41 -10.95
C MET A 68 -14.39 -0.94 -9.59
N TYR A 69 -13.11 -0.55 -9.53
CA TYR A 69 -12.55 0.15 -8.37
C TYR A 69 -12.25 1.60 -8.72
N LYS A 70 -12.41 2.48 -7.74
CA LYS A 70 -12.13 3.91 -7.84
C LYS A 70 -11.15 4.29 -6.74
N PHE A 71 -10.03 4.88 -7.14
CA PHE A 71 -9.01 5.36 -6.23
C PHE A 71 -9.08 6.88 -6.15
N TYR A 72 -9.33 7.39 -4.94
CA TYR A 72 -9.41 8.81 -4.66
C TYR A 72 -8.23 9.26 -3.80
N ILE A 73 -7.58 10.34 -4.21
CA ILE A 73 -6.54 11.01 -3.43
C ILE A 73 -7.06 12.40 -3.07
N SER A 74 -7.16 12.70 -1.77
CA SER A 74 -7.61 14.02 -1.28
C SER A 74 -8.95 14.49 -1.88
N GLY A 75 -9.86 13.55 -2.15
CA GLY A 75 -11.18 13.82 -2.73
C GLY A 75 -11.23 13.85 -4.27
N HIS A 76 -10.10 13.83 -4.96
CA HIS A 76 -10.04 13.75 -6.43
C HIS A 76 -9.92 12.30 -6.90
N LEU A 77 -10.70 11.93 -7.92
CA LEU A 77 -10.57 10.63 -8.57
C LEU A 77 -9.25 10.59 -9.33
N HIS A 78 -8.29 9.81 -8.84
CA HIS A 78 -6.98 9.68 -9.45
C HIS A 78 -6.96 8.56 -10.49
N PHE A 79 -7.62 7.44 -10.18
CA PHE A 79 -7.66 6.29 -11.08
C PHE A 79 -8.96 5.52 -10.94
N GLN A 80 -9.44 4.97 -12.05
CA GLN A 80 -10.56 4.05 -12.10
C GLN A 80 -10.19 2.88 -12.99
N GLY A 81 -10.35 1.66 -12.49
CA GLY A 81 -10.00 0.45 -13.21
C GLY A 81 -10.95 -0.71 -12.94
N PRO A 82 -10.84 -1.79 -13.72
CA PRO A 82 -11.66 -2.98 -13.52
C PRO A 82 -11.16 -3.81 -12.34
N LEU A 83 -12.08 -4.53 -11.69
CA LEU A 83 -11.82 -5.26 -10.45
C LEU A 83 -10.80 -6.40 -10.60
N TYR A 84 -10.58 -6.93 -11.82
CA TYR A 84 -9.59 -7.98 -12.06
C TYR A 84 -8.14 -7.49 -11.90
N ASN A 85 -7.89 -6.18 -12.03
CA ASN A 85 -6.56 -5.59 -11.88
C ASN A 85 -6.16 -5.37 -10.42
N ILE A 86 -7.08 -5.52 -9.47
CA ILE A 86 -6.79 -5.38 -8.05
C ILE A 86 -6.84 -6.75 -7.36
N TYR A 87 -5.82 -7.03 -6.57
CA TYR A 87 -5.65 -8.32 -5.92
C TYR A 87 -4.94 -8.22 -4.59
N ILE A 88 -5.17 -9.20 -3.74
CA ILE A 88 -4.45 -9.39 -2.49
C ILE A 88 -3.33 -10.39 -2.74
N ARG A 89 -2.10 -10.06 -2.39
CA ARG A 89 -0.94 -10.95 -2.53
C ARG A 89 -0.22 -11.14 -1.20
N LEU A 90 0.25 -12.35 -0.95
CA LEU A 90 1.22 -12.61 0.11
C LEU A 90 2.63 -12.30 -0.42
N LYS A 91 3.35 -11.40 0.22
CA LYS A 91 4.75 -11.08 -0.08
C LYS A 91 5.64 -11.78 0.93
N ALA A 92 6.64 -12.50 0.42
CA ALA A 92 7.70 -13.08 1.25
C ALA A 92 8.96 -12.24 1.11
N GLN A 93 9.64 -11.95 2.21
CA GLN A 93 10.92 -11.27 2.27
C GLN A 93 11.88 -12.10 3.10
N LYS A 94 13.10 -12.32 2.60
CA LYS A 94 14.13 -13.03 3.35
C LYS A 94 14.79 -12.07 4.34
N ASN A 95 14.85 -12.46 5.62
CA ASN A 95 15.55 -11.70 6.65
C ASN A 95 17.07 -11.94 6.57
N GLY A 96 17.86 -11.14 7.31
CA GLY A 96 19.32 -11.28 7.40
C GLY A 96 19.78 -12.65 7.93
N TYR A 97 18.94 -13.33 8.71
CA TYR A 97 19.17 -14.69 9.22
C TYR A 97 18.74 -15.80 8.24
N GLY A 98 18.21 -15.45 7.08
CA GLY A 98 17.78 -16.39 6.05
C GLY A 98 16.34 -16.90 6.16
N GLU A 99 15.62 -16.50 7.21
CA GLU A 99 14.21 -16.84 7.43
C GLU A 99 13.28 -16.04 6.52
N LEU A 100 12.16 -16.64 6.11
CA LEU A 100 11.15 -16.00 5.28
C LEU A 100 10.10 -15.33 6.15
N LEU A 101 9.99 -14.02 5.98
CA LEU A 101 9.05 -13.15 6.64
C LEU A 101 7.91 -12.82 5.67
N TYR A 102 6.67 -12.99 6.12
CA TYR A 102 5.49 -12.88 5.26
C TYR A 102 4.66 -11.64 5.62
N LYS A 103 4.11 -11.00 4.58
CA LYS A 103 3.26 -9.81 4.70
C LYS A 103 2.16 -9.83 3.66
N LEU A 104 0.96 -9.41 4.03
CA LEU A 104 -0.16 -9.30 3.12
C LEU A 104 -0.19 -7.89 2.49
N ILE A 105 -0.26 -7.84 1.17
CA ILE A 105 -0.35 -6.60 0.40
C ILE A 105 -1.62 -6.60 -0.45
N LEU A 106 -2.21 -5.42 -0.63
CA LEU A 106 -3.19 -5.12 -1.65
C LEU A 106 -2.45 -4.39 -2.77
N ASN A 107 -2.53 -4.93 -3.98
CA ASN A 107 -1.86 -4.37 -5.13
C ASN A 107 -2.82 -4.25 -6.31
N GLY A 108 -2.51 -3.35 -7.24
CA GLY A 108 -3.20 -3.28 -8.51
C GLY A 108 -2.49 -2.38 -9.51
N GLU A 109 -3.02 -2.33 -10.72
CA GLU A 109 -2.50 -1.47 -11.77
C GLU A 109 -2.63 0.01 -11.38
N ASN A 110 -1.52 0.76 -11.38
CA ASN A 110 -1.47 2.17 -10.97
C ASN A 110 -1.94 2.46 -9.53
N ILE A 111 -1.96 1.45 -8.66
CA ILE A 111 -2.21 1.61 -7.23
C ILE A 111 -0.88 1.43 -6.49
N GLU A 112 -0.55 2.34 -5.57
CA GLU A 112 0.58 2.16 -4.66
C GLU A 112 0.41 0.86 -3.84
N HIS A 113 1.48 0.09 -3.69
CA HIS A 113 1.47 -1.12 -2.87
C HIS A 113 0.98 -0.81 -1.46
N GLN A 114 -0.18 -1.36 -1.09
CA GLN A 114 -0.76 -1.12 0.23
C GLN A 114 -0.55 -2.33 1.13
N ASP A 115 0.22 -2.12 2.19
CA ASP A 115 0.44 -3.12 3.22
C ASP A 115 -0.81 -3.30 4.10
N LEU A 116 -1.47 -4.46 3.99
CA LEU A 116 -2.70 -4.77 4.73
C LEU A 116 -2.43 -5.24 6.15
N THR A 117 -1.38 -6.04 6.33
CA THR A 117 -0.78 -6.29 7.64
C THR A 117 0.22 -5.19 7.90
N GLY A 118 0.15 -4.53 9.06
CA GLY A 118 0.90 -3.32 9.40
C GLY A 118 2.44 -3.45 9.35
N ILE A 119 3.16 -2.78 10.25
CA ILE A 119 4.61 -2.62 10.12
C ILE A 119 5.37 -3.97 10.22
N ARG A 120 4.81 -4.96 10.91
CA ARG A 120 5.49 -6.24 11.20
C ARG A 120 5.18 -7.31 10.18
N PHE A 121 6.24 -7.93 9.67
CA PHE A 121 6.16 -9.22 9.02
C PHE A 121 5.88 -10.30 10.08
N SER A 122 5.12 -11.32 9.71
CA SER A 122 4.88 -12.47 10.57
C SER A 122 5.56 -13.72 10.00
N GLU A 123 6.12 -14.51 10.89
CA GLU A 123 6.75 -15.81 10.61
C GLU A 123 5.70 -16.92 10.40
N ALA A 124 4.41 -16.64 10.61
CA ALA A 124 3.32 -17.61 10.47
C ALA A 124 2.56 -17.43 9.13
N PRO A 125 3.05 -17.98 8.00
CA PRO A 125 2.45 -17.79 6.68
C PRO A 125 1.02 -18.34 6.59
N GLU A 126 0.68 -19.38 7.36
CA GLU A 126 -0.65 -19.97 7.35
C GLU A 126 -1.72 -19.01 7.85
N VAL A 127 -1.42 -18.27 8.92
CA VAL A 127 -2.35 -17.31 9.53
C VAL A 127 -2.63 -16.17 8.55
N LEU A 128 -1.56 -15.63 7.95
CA LEU A 128 -1.64 -14.61 6.90
C LEU A 128 -2.40 -15.12 5.66
N THR A 129 -2.19 -16.37 5.26
CA THR A 129 -2.88 -16.96 4.12
C THR A 129 -4.38 -17.07 4.39
N ARG A 130 -4.78 -17.57 5.57
CA ARG A 130 -6.19 -17.65 5.95
C ARG A 130 -6.83 -16.26 6.03
N LEU A 131 -6.10 -15.30 6.58
CA LEU A 131 -6.53 -13.90 6.66
C LEU A 131 -6.70 -13.28 5.27
N GLY A 132 -5.71 -13.44 4.39
CA GLY A 132 -5.75 -12.95 3.01
C GLY A 132 -6.89 -13.56 2.21
N LYS A 133 -7.12 -14.88 2.33
CA LYS A 133 -8.27 -15.56 1.71
C LYS A 133 -9.60 -15.04 2.24
N ARG A 134 -9.73 -14.80 3.54
CA ARG A 134 -10.95 -14.20 4.13
C ARG A 134 -11.18 -12.78 3.64
N MET A 135 -10.14 -11.94 3.60
CA MET A 135 -10.25 -10.57 3.07
C MET A 135 -10.63 -10.58 1.58
N ALA A 136 -9.96 -11.40 0.77
CA ALA A 136 -10.25 -11.53 -0.65
C ALA A 136 -11.68 -12.01 -0.89
N SER A 137 -12.17 -12.96 -0.08
CA SER A 137 -13.56 -13.40 -0.15
C SER A 137 -14.56 -12.33 0.24
N LYS A 138 -14.26 -11.51 1.26
CA LYS A 138 -15.15 -10.45 1.75
C LYS A 138 -15.20 -9.25 0.79
N LEU A 139 -14.08 -8.94 0.14
CA LEU A 139 -13.95 -7.85 -0.83
C LEU A 139 -14.25 -8.30 -2.27
N ASN A 140 -14.52 -9.59 -2.47
CA ASN A 140 -14.66 -10.22 -3.78
C ASN A 140 -13.47 -9.92 -4.72
N LEU A 141 -12.24 -10.10 -4.22
CA LEU A 141 -10.99 -9.87 -4.94
C LEU A 141 -10.25 -11.18 -5.24
N ASN A 142 -9.29 -11.11 -6.16
CA ASN A 142 -8.33 -12.18 -6.40
C ASN A 142 -7.34 -12.29 -5.23
N TYR A 143 -6.94 -13.52 -4.89
CA TYR A 143 -5.89 -13.80 -3.91
C TYR A 143 -4.73 -14.53 -4.57
N PHE A 144 -3.51 -14.03 -4.34
CA PHE A 144 -2.28 -14.66 -4.78
C PHE A 144 -1.37 -15.02 -3.60
N ASP A 145 -0.78 -16.21 -3.66
CA ASP A 145 0.27 -16.63 -2.74
C ASP A 145 1.61 -15.95 -3.08
N HIS A 146 2.63 -16.18 -2.25
CA HIS A 146 3.96 -15.64 -2.45
C HIS A 146 4.69 -16.23 -3.65
N LEU A 147 4.48 -17.51 -3.94
CA LEU A 147 4.97 -18.17 -5.15
C LEU A 147 4.06 -17.85 -6.34
N ASP A 148 4.64 -17.64 -7.52
CA ASP A 148 3.86 -17.37 -8.75
C ASP A 148 3.10 -18.62 -9.25
N LYS A 149 3.56 -19.82 -8.86
CA LYS A 149 2.92 -21.10 -9.12
C LYS A 149 2.56 -21.75 -7.79
N SER A 150 1.37 -21.49 -7.29
CA SER A 150 0.85 -22.10 -6.07
C SER A 150 -0.60 -22.54 -6.23
N ASP A 151 -0.94 -23.74 -5.74
CA ASP A 151 -2.34 -24.20 -5.73
C ASP A 151 -3.22 -23.41 -4.74
N LYS A 152 -2.60 -22.52 -3.95
CA LYS A 152 -3.27 -21.69 -2.96
C LYS A 152 -3.85 -20.40 -3.54
N HIS A 153 -3.59 -20.08 -4.81
CA HIS A 153 -4.18 -18.94 -5.51
C HIS A 153 -5.71 -19.07 -5.60
N ILE A 154 -6.43 -17.95 -5.50
CA ILE A 154 -7.88 -17.91 -5.70
C ILE A 154 -8.18 -16.81 -6.71
N ILE A 155 -8.53 -17.21 -7.93
CA ILE A 155 -8.89 -16.30 -9.03
C ILE A 155 -10.41 -16.28 -9.14
N ARG A 156 -11.01 -15.12 -8.88
CA ARG A 156 -12.44 -14.84 -9.03
C ARG A 156 -12.73 -14.06 -10.29
N HIS A 157 -11.86 -13.11 -10.62
CA HIS A 157 -11.98 -12.24 -11.77
C HIS A 157 -10.83 -12.52 -12.73
N LYS A 158 -11.16 -12.83 -13.99
CA LYS A 158 -10.18 -13.02 -15.06
C LYS A 158 -10.24 -11.82 -16.01
N PRO A 159 -9.10 -11.42 -16.59
CA PRO A 159 -9.12 -10.45 -17.67
C PRO A 159 -9.90 -11.02 -18.87
N PRO A 160 -10.56 -10.17 -19.68
CA PRO A 160 -11.18 -10.59 -20.93
C PRO A 160 -10.13 -11.14 -21.91
N ILE A 161 -10.53 -12.12 -22.71
CA ILE A 161 -9.67 -12.90 -23.62
C ILE A 161 -8.91 -12.00 -24.61
N TRP A 162 -9.50 -10.89 -25.04
CA TRP A 162 -8.88 -9.96 -25.99
C TRP A 162 -7.68 -9.17 -25.43
N LEU A 163 -7.49 -9.14 -24.10
CA LEU A 163 -6.30 -8.55 -23.46
C LEU A 163 -5.14 -9.56 -23.31
N GLN A 164 -5.39 -10.85 -23.58
CA GLN A 164 -4.36 -11.89 -23.48
C GLN A 164 -3.41 -11.89 -24.67
N ASP A 165 -3.83 -11.42 -25.84
CA ASP A 165 -2.96 -11.34 -27.02
C ASP A 165 -1.83 -10.31 -26.84
N ASP A 166 -2.09 -9.18 -26.18
CA ASP A 166 -1.06 -8.16 -25.91
C ASP A 166 -0.13 -8.54 -24.74
N THR A 167 -0.62 -9.31 -23.76
CA THR A 167 0.18 -9.75 -22.60
C THR A 167 0.97 -11.03 -22.84
N ALA A 168 0.57 -11.86 -23.81
CA ALA A 168 1.38 -12.98 -24.28
C ALA A 168 2.70 -12.50 -24.93
N ILE A 169 2.71 -11.31 -25.52
CA ILE A 169 3.91 -10.71 -26.12
C ILE A 169 4.91 -10.29 -25.03
N SER A 170 4.45 -9.71 -23.92
CA SER A 170 5.32 -9.29 -22.80
C SER A 170 5.77 -10.43 -21.88
N GLN A 171 4.98 -11.52 -21.78
CA GLN A 171 5.44 -12.74 -21.08
C GLN A 171 6.51 -13.52 -21.86
N CYS A 172 6.55 -13.40 -23.19
CA CYS A 172 7.59 -14.01 -24.02
C CYS A 172 8.94 -13.29 -23.92
N GLU A 173 8.98 -11.96 -23.77
CA GLU A 173 10.25 -11.21 -23.60
C GLU A 173 10.96 -11.54 -22.27
N PHE A 174 10.22 -11.73 -21.17
CA PHE A 174 10.84 -12.17 -19.91
C PHE A 174 11.40 -13.59 -19.98
N ARG A 175 10.88 -14.44 -20.87
CA ARG A 175 11.35 -15.81 -21.07
C ARG A 175 12.62 -15.90 -21.92
N SER A 176 12.93 -14.88 -22.74
CA SER A 176 14.17 -14.86 -23.54
C SER A 176 15.38 -14.26 -22.80
N MET A 177 15.17 -13.58 -21.66
CA MET A 177 16.25 -13.06 -20.81
C MET A 177 16.74 -14.06 -19.75
N CYS A 178 16.10 -15.23 -19.63
CA CYS A 178 16.49 -16.28 -18.68
C CYS A 178 16.95 -17.57 -19.37
N ASN A 179 17.42 -17.49 -20.62
CA ASN A 179 18.24 -18.52 -21.26
C ASN A 179 19.69 -18.03 -21.39
#